data_AF-A0A022PYT6-F1
#
_entry.id   AF-A0A022PYT6-F1
#
_cell.length_a   1.000
_cell.length_b   1.000
_cell.length_c   1.000
_cell.angle_alpha   90.00
_cell.angle_beta   90.00
_cell.angle_gamma   90.00
#
_symmetry.space_group_name_H-M   'P 1'
#
loop_
_entity.id
_entity.type
_entity.pdbx_description
1 polymer ?
#
loop_
_entity_poly.entity_id
_entity_poly.type
_entity_poly.pdbx_seq_one_letter_code
_entity_poly.pdbx_strand_id
1 'polypeptide(L)'
;RLMLILMIVLVVAMCMMSLATWFLYGTYVPEFEVTSLRVSNFTATNTTLRGTWNADVIVYNPNEELAVDFQGIRSLVFYRGVVVVSRRQRRTRRGWSMWGLANNNNDNLHGVVLPALARDWSNGAVVFSLSIALDAKLESPHQVYRQDSLRVSCDDLEVRFMSADVDEGRLSRGLGAPCLIRIRDRQVCITTYMHVHALTEPS
;
A
#
# COMPACT_ATOMS: atom_id res chain seq x y z
N ARG A 1 51.88 21.36 2.10
CA ARG A 1 50.90 22.06 1.21
C ARG A 1 50.00 21.05 0.49
N LEU A 2 50.57 20.07 -0.23
CA LEU A 2 49.80 18.97 -0.86
C LEU A 2 48.90 18.20 0.12
N MET A 3 49.43 17.85 1.31
CA MET A 3 48.65 17.15 2.35
C MET A 3 47.43 17.97 2.86
N LEU A 4 47.56 19.29 2.96
CA LEU A 4 46.45 20.18 3.35
C LEU A 4 45.38 20.28 2.26
N ILE A 5 45.80 20.39 0.99
CA ILE A 5 44.88 20.43 -0.15
C ILE A 5 44.09 19.13 -0.24
N LEU A 6 44.76 17.98 -0.09
CA LEU A 6 44.11 16.67 -0.13
C LEU A 6 43.07 16.52 0.99
N MET A 7 43.38 17.00 2.19
CA MET A 7 42.46 16.91 3.34
C MET A 7 41.20 17.76 3.13
N ILE A 8 41.34 18.96 2.56
CA ILE A 8 40.21 19.84 2.24
C ILE A 8 39.32 19.20 1.17
N VAL A 9 39.90 18.65 0.11
CA VAL A 9 39.16 17.98 -0.97
C VAL A 9 38.34 16.80 -0.45
N LEU A 10 38.92 15.98 0.43
CA LEU A 10 38.22 14.84 1.02
C LEU A 10 37.03 15.26 1.88
N VAL A 11 37.17 16.32 2.69
CA VAL A 11 36.07 16.84 3.51
C VAL A 11 34.94 17.38 2.64
N VAL A 12 35.28 18.16 1.60
CA VAL A 12 34.27 18.67 0.66
C VAL A 12 33.57 17.52 -0.06
N ALA A 13 34.31 16.50 -0.50
CA ALA A 13 33.72 15.33 -1.14
C ALA A 13 32.76 14.58 -0.20
N MET A 14 33.13 14.36 1.06
CA MET A 14 32.25 13.74 2.06
C MET A 14 30.98 14.56 2.29
N CYS A 15 31.09 15.89 2.47
CA CYS A 15 29.93 16.76 2.62
C CYS A 15 29.01 16.73 1.39
N MET A 16 29.58 16.74 0.18
CA MET A 16 28.81 16.65 -1.06
C MET A 16 28.08 15.31 -1.18
N MET A 17 28.72 14.20 -0.81
CA MET A 17 28.09 12.88 -0.82
C MET A 17 26.96 12.79 0.22
N SER A 18 27.13 13.39 1.40
CA SER A 18 26.07 13.48 2.42
C SER A 18 24.88 14.31 1.94
N LEU A 19 25.12 15.43 1.27
CA LEU A 19 24.05 16.27 0.69
C LEU A 19 23.33 15.54 -0.46
N ALA A 20 24.09 14.87 -1.33
CA ALA A 20 23.53 14.08 -2.43
C ALA A 20 22.68 12.92 -1.90
N THR A 21 23.16 12.19 -0.90
CA THR A 21 22.39 11.10 -0.29
C THR A 21 21.12 11.61 0.38
N TRP A 22 21.16 12.73 1.12
CA TRP A 22 19.94 13.35 1.65
C TRP A 22 18.94 13.63 0.52
N PHE A 23 19.38 14.32 -0.54
CA PHE A 23 18.49 14.71 -1.63
C PHE A 23 17.88 13.50 -2.35
N LEU A 24 18.65 12.41 -2.50
CA LEU A 24 18.20 11.18 -3.15
C LEU A 24 17.25 10.35 -2.27
N TYR A 25 17.50 10.25 -0.97
CA TYR A 25 16.72 9.42 -0.05
C TYR A 25 15.58 10.18 0.64
N GLY A 26 15.52 11.51 0.52
CA GLY A 26 14.57 12.37 1.23
C GLY A 26 13.15 12.40 0.68
N THR A 27 12.82 11.61 -0.35
CA THR A 27 11.42 11.50 -0.80
C THR A 27 10.68 10.53 0.12
N TYR A 28 10.03 11.09 1.14
CA TYR A 28 9.27 10.32 2.11
C TYR A 28 8.14 9.56 1.41
N VAL A 29 7.94 8.30 1.78
CA VAL A 29 6.87 7.46 1.23
C VAL A 29 5.57 7.79 1.98
N PRO A 30 4.41 7.88 1.31
CA PRO A 30 3.15 8.13 1.99
C PRO A 30 2.83 7.02 2.99
N GLU A 31 2.30 7.40 4.14
CA GLU A 31 1.83 6.48 5.18
C GLU A 31 0.37 6.12 4.94
N PHE A 32 0.00 4.86 5.23
CA PHE A 32 -1.33 4.33 5.01
C PHE A 32 -1.91 3.81 6.32
N GLU A 33 -3.13 4.25 6.64
CA GLU A 33 -3.84 3.81 7.83
C GLU A 33 -5.28 3.40 7.48
N VAL A 34 -5.69 2.23 7.94
CA VAL A 34 -7.09 1.78 7.87
C VAL A 34 -7.85 2.35 9.06
N THR A 35 -8.77 3.27 8.81
CA THR A 35 -9.55 3.91 9.87
C THR A 35 -10.84 3.16 10.19
N SER A 36 -11.38 2.46 9.20
CA SER A 36 -12.68 1.82 9.32
C SER A 36 -12.73 0.60 8.41
N LEU A 37 -13.18 -0.54 8.96
CA LEU A 37 -13.54 -1.72 8.20
C LEU A 37 -14.91 -2.17 8.69
N ARG A 38 -15.87 -2.18 7.77
CA ARG A 38 -17.26 -2.57 7.99
C ARG A 38 -17.65 -3.62 6.98
N VAL A 39 -18.40 -4.60 7.47
CA VAL A 39 -18.97 -5.65 6.63
C VAL A 39 -20.46 -5.67 6.91
N SER A 40 -21.31 -5.57 5.89
CA SER A 40 -22.77 -5.62 6.03
C SER A 40 -23.38 -6.68 5.14
N ASN A 41 -24.59 -7.17 5.50
CA ASN A 41 -25.24 -8.32 4.83
C ASN A 41 -24.29 -9.52 4.72
N PHE A 42 -23.50 -9.76 5.77
CA PHE A 42 -22.53 -10.83 5.82
C PHE A 42 -23.22 -12.16 6.12
N THR A 43 -23.04 -13.13 5.23
CA THR A 43 -23.53 -14.49 5.43
C THR A 43 -22.44 -15.45 5.00
N ALA A 44 -21.94 -16.24 5.95
CA ALA A 44 -20.97 -17.30 5.68
C ALA A 44 -21.59 -18.66 5.98
N THR A 45 -21.68 -19.51 4.97
CA THR A 45 -22.07 -20.92 5.10
C THR A 45 -20.92 -21.80 4.63
N ASN A 46 -21.05 -23.13 4.74
CA ASN A 46 -20.02 -24.06 4.27
C ASN A 46 -19.72 -23.95 2.77
N THR A 47 -20.65 -23.41 1.97
CA THR A 47 -20.56 -23.38 0.50
C THR A 47 -20.74 -21.98 -0.11
N THR A 48 -21.21 -21.00 0.66
CA THR A 48 -21.43 -19.65 0.12
C THR A 48 -20.93 -18.59 1.07
N LEU A 49 -20.31 -17.57 0.50
CA LEU A 49 -19.93 -16.34 1.21
C LEU A 49 -20.56 -15.15 0.52
N ARG A 50 -21.37 -14.40 1.28
CA ARG A 50 -21.97 -13.14 0.89
C ARG A 50 -21.61 -12.05 1.88
N GLY A 51 -21.41 -10.83 1.37
CA GLY A 51 -21.14 -9.68 2.23
C GLY A 51 -20.74 -8.45 1.45
N THR A 52 -21.08 -7.29 1.99
CA THR A 52 -20.67 -5.99 1.47
C THR A 52 -19.58 -5.43 2.35
N TRP A 53 -18.41 -5.25 1.77
CA TRP A 53 -17.20 -4.77 2.42
C TRP A 53 -17.03 -3.30 2.17
N ASN A 54 -16.93 -2.52 3.24
CA ASN A 54 -16.60 -1.11 3.19
C ASN A 54 -15.36 -0.86 4.05
N ALA A 55 -14.28 -0.41 3.44
CA ALA A 55 -13.04 -0.10 4.16
C ALA A 55 -12.60 1.32 3.85
N ASP A 56 -12.41 2.15 4.87
CA ASP A 56 -11.89 3.50 4.74
C ASP A 56 -10.40 3.50 5.09
N VAL A 57 -9.59 4.02 4.17
CA VAL A 57 -8.15 4.14 4.31
C VAL A 57 -7.75 5.58 4.09
N ILE A 58 -7.06 6.13 5.07
CA ILE A 58 -6.46 7.45 4.98
C ILE A 58 -5.03 7.26 4.50
N VAL A 59 -4.62 8.17 3.62
CA VAL A 59 -3.25 8.25 3.11
C VAL A 59 -2.67 9.57 3.55
N TYR A 60 -1.63 9.50 4.36
CA TYR A 60 -0.89 10.67 4.80
C TYR A 60 0.33 10.86 3.90
N ASN A 61 0.38 11.99 3.20
CA ASN A 61 1.52 12.35 2.38
C ASN A 61 2.41 13.33 3.18
N PRO A 62 3.57 12.89 3.68
CA PRO A 62 4.49 13.77 4.39
C PRO A 62 5.15 14.83 3.49
N ASN A 63 5.09 14.67 2.15
CA ASN A 63 5.62 15.67 1.21
C ASN A 63 4.54 16.68 0.83
N GLU A 64 4.64 17.92 1.30
CA GLU A 64 3.70 18.98 0.93
C GLU A 64 3.94 19.52 -0.50
N GLU A 65 5.17 19.42 -1.00
CA GLU A 65 5.57 19.99 -2.29
C GLU A 65 5.24 19.09 -3.51
N LEU A 66 5.10 17.76 -3.28
CA LEU A 66 4.85 16.77 -4.32
C LEU A 66 3.45 16.19 -4.17
N ALA A 67 2.62 16.36 -5.21
CA ALA A 67 1.31 15.73 -5.25
C ALA A 67 1.46 14.25 -5.59
N VAL A 68 0.78 13.38 -4.84
CA VAL A 68 0.78 11.94 -5.12
C VAL A 68 -0.52 11.56 -5.82
N ASP A 69 -0.40 11.04 -7.03
CA ASP A 69 -1.50 10.48 -7.79
C ASP A 69 -1.44 8.96 -7.79
N PHE A 70 -2.48 8.32 -7.24
CA PHE A 70 -2.54 6.88 -7.17
C PHE A 70 -3.33 6.31 -8.34
N GLN A 71 -2.71 5.41 -9.09
CA GLN A 71 -3.29 4.76 -10.26
C GLN A 71 -3.33 3.24 -10.09
N GLY A 72 -4.24 2.59 -10.81
CA GLY A 72 -4.25 1.12 -10.91
C GLY A 72 -4.51 0.38 -9.61
N ILE A 73 -5.22 1.01 -8.67
CA ILE A 73 -5.48 0.50 -7.32
C ILE A 73 -6.21 -0.84 -7.39
N ARG A 74 -5.62 -1.86 -6.78
CA ARG A 74 -6.19 -3.19 -6.64
C ARG A 74 -6.17 -3.57 -5.17
N SER A 75 -7.36 -3.80 -4.63
CA SER A 75 -7.57 -4.06 -3.23
C SER A 75 -8.10 -5.47 -3.05
N LEU A 76 -7.52 -6.18 -2.10
CA LEU A 76 -7.73 -7.59 -1.85
C LEU A 76 -7.98 -7.78 -0.36
N VAL A 77 -9.05 -8.48 -0.02
CA VAL A 77 -9.28 -8.94 1.36
C VAL A 77 -8.95 -10.41 1.42
N PHE A 78 -8.18 -10.78 2.43
CA PHE A 78 -7.75 -12.15 2.69
C PHE A 78 -8.36 -12.65 4.00
N TYR A 79 -8.71 -13.92 4.02
CA TYR A 79 -8.97 -14.68 5.23
C TYR A 79 -8.07 -15.92 5.20
N ARG A 80 -7.23 -16.07 6.23
CA ARG A 80 -6.22 -17.15 6.33
C ARG A 80 -5.37 -17.32 5.05
N GLY A 81 -4.97 -16.21 4.43
CA GLY A 81 -4.15 -16.20 3.22
C GLY A 81 -4.91 -16.41 1.91
N VAL A 82 -6.23 -16.60 1.95
CA VAL A 82 -7.07 -16.81 0.75
C VAL A 82 -7.88 -15.55 0.45
N VAL A 83 -7.89 -15.15 -0.82
CA VAL A 83 -8.63 -13.96 -1.28
C VAL A 83 -10.12 -14.23 -1.21
N VAL A 84 -10.83 -13.44 -0.39
CA VAL A 84 -12.30 -13.48 -0.27
C VAL A 84 -12.95 -12.35 -1.07
N VAL A 85 -12.27 -11.22 -1.24
CA VAL A 85 -12.76 -10.06 -2.00
C VAL A 85 -11.64 -9.49 -2.85
N SER A 86 -11.97 -9.10 -4.07
CA SER A 86 -11.07 -8.39 -4.96
C SER A 86 -11.80 -7.23 -5.64
N ARG A 87 -11.27 -6.02 -5.52
CA ARG A 87 -11.78 -4.81 -6.17
C ARG A 87 -10.65 -4.10 -6.91
N ARG A 88 -10.94 -3.62 -8.12
CA ARG A 88 -10.02 -2.76 -8.88
C ARG A 88 -10.65 -1.39 -9.06
N GLN A 89 -9.87 -0.34 -8.83
CA GLN A 89 -10.25 1.05 -9.01
C GLN A 89 -9.21 1.75 -9.89
N ARG A 90 -9.65 2.74 -10.67
CA ARG A 90 -8.82 3.35 -11.72
C ARG A 90 -7.83 4.37 -11.19
N ARG A 91 -8.27 5.32 -10.36
CA ARG A 91 -7.47 6.45 -9.89
C ARG A 91 -8.06 7.07 -8.62
N THR A 92 -7.22 7.55 -7.71
CA THR A 92 -7.60 8.45 -6.61
C THR A 92 -6.46 9.41 -6.27
N ARG A 93 -6.79 10.61 -5.79
CA ARG A 93 -5.80 11.64 -5.41
C ARG A 93 -5.65 11.81 -3.90
N ARG A 94 -6.66 11.44 -3.10
CA ARG A 94 -6.67 11.62 -1.64
C ARG A 94 -7.54 10.56 -0.98
N GLY A 95 -6.95 9.78 -0.07
CA GLY A 95 -7.66 8.71 0.62
C GLY A 95 -8.26 7.67 -0.33
N TRP A 96 -8.77 6.60 0.25
CA TRP A 96 -9.43 5.56 -0.50
C TRP A 96 -10.53 4.92 0.34
N SER A 97 -11.71 4.76 -0.24
CA SER A 97 -12.75 3.90 0.33
C SER A 97 -12.92 2.68 -0.58
N MET A 98 -12.68 1.49 -0.03
CA MET A 98 -12.99 0.23 -0.66
C MET A 98 -14.47 -0.04 -0.52
N TRP A 99 -15.13 -0.34 -1.63
CA TRP A 99 -16.44 -0.96 -1.60
C TRP A 99 -16.32 -2.27 -2.38
N GLY A 100 -16.73 -3.39 -1.80
CA GLY A 100 -16.60 -4.69 -2.44
C GLY A 100 -17.77 -5.58 -2.08
N LEU A 101 -18.42 -6.16 -3.08
CA LEU A 101 -19.39 -7.23 -2.86
C LEU A 101 -18.66 -8.56 -2.98
N ALA A 102 -18.66 -9.33 -1.90
CA ALA A 102 -18.28 -10.73 -1.92
C ALA A 102 -19.54 -11.53 -2.27
N ASN A 103 -19.49 -12.29 -3.36
CA ASN A 103 -20.48 -13.31 -3.67
C ASN A 103 -19.75 -14.50 -4.28
N ASN A 104 -19.17 -15.33 -3.41
CA ASN A 104 -18.36 -16.44 -3.83
C ASN A 104 -19.17 -17.73 -3.73
N ASN A 105 -19.50 -18.25 -4.91
CA ASN A 105 -20.08 -19.58 -5.09
C ASN A 105 -19.05 -20.56 -5.67
N ASN A 106 -17.78 -20.16 -5.80
CA ASN A 106 -16.73 -20.94 -6.48
C ASN A 106 -16.20 -22.09 -5.62
N ASP A 107 -16.31 -23.32 -6.12
CA ASP A 107 -15.90 -24.58 -5.48
C ASP A 107 -14.48 -24.57 -4.85
N ASN A 108 -13.54 -23.79 -5.43
CA ASN A 108 -12.15 -23.71 -4.95
C ASN A 108 -11.98 -23.02 -3.59
N LEU A 109 -12.98 -22.23 -3.16
CA LEU A 109 -13.01 -21.59 -1.83
C LEU A 109 -13.67 -22.51 -0.79
N HIS A 110 -14.39 -23.56 -1.23
CA HIS A 110 -15.34 -24.32 -0.41
C HIS A 110 -14.70 -25.37 0.48
N GLY A 111 -13.57 -25.96 0.07
CA GLY A 111 -13.08 -27.18 0.72
C GLY A 111 -12.64 -27.01 2.19
N VAL A 112 -12.15 -25.83 2.58
CA VAL A 112 -11.56 -25.61 3.92
C VAL A 112 -11.85 -24.22 4.48
N VAL A 113 -11.88 -23.20 3.63
CA VAL A 113 -11.91 -21.80 4.05
C VAL A 113 -13.30 -21.38 4.52
N LEU A 114 -14.35 -21.76 3.78
CA LEU A 114 -15.74 -21.40 4.09
C LEU A 114 -16.25 -22.02 5.41
N PRO A 115 -16.02 -23.31 5.70
CA PRO A 115 -16.41 -23.88 7.00
C PRO A 115 -15.69 -23.23 8.18
N ALA A 116 -14.39 -22.94 8.03
CA ALA A 116 -13.61 -22.24 9.06
C ALA A 116 -14.12 -20.81 9.28
N LEU A 117 -14.43 -20.11 8.19
CA LEU A 117 -14.97 -18.76 8.21
C LEU A 117 -16.35 -18.71 8.88
N ALA A 118 -17.25 -19.64 8.53
CA ALA A 118 -18.57 -19.75 9.13
C ALA A 118 -18.48 -20.04 10.64
N ARG A 119 -17.50 -20.86 11.05
CA ARG A 119 -17.23 -21.13 12.47
C ARG A 119 -16.71 -19.91 13.21
N ASP A 120 -15.72 -19.22 12.66
CA ASP A 120 -15.17 -18.00 13.26
C ASP A 120 -16.26 -16.90 13.34
N TRP A 121 -17.09 -16.78 12.31
CA TRP A 121 -18.25 -15.88 12.31
C TRP A 121 -19.26 -16.25 13.40
N SER A 122 -19.57 -17.54 13.58
CA SER A 122 -20.45 -17.99 14.66
C SER A 122 -19.89 -17.72 16.07
N ASN A 123 -18.56 -17.60 16.19
CA ASN A 123 -17.89 -17.20 17.43
C ASN A 123 -17.93 -15.67 17.67
N GLY A 124 -18.48 -14.89 16.73
CA GLY A 124 -18.68 -13.44 16.85
C GLY A 124 -17.49 -12.57 16.41
N ALA A 125 -16.39 -13.15 15.95
CA ALA A 125 -15.22 -12.40 15.52
C ALA A 125 -14.47 -13.11 14.39
N VAL A 126 -14.09 -12.34 13.37
CA VAL A 126 -13.32 -12.85 12.24
C VAL A 126 -12.15 -11.91 11.94
N VAL A 127 -10.97 -12.47 11.77
CA VAL A 127 -9.75 -11.72 11.46
C VAL A 127 -9.50 -11.76 9.95
N PHE A 128 -9.36 -10.58 9.35
CA PHE A 128 -9.06 -10.41 7.94
C PHE A 128 -7.73 -9.68 7.75
N SER A 129 -7.12 -9.87 6.58
CA SER A 129 -6.00 -9.04 6.13
C SER A 129 -6.42 -8.26 4.89
N LEU A 130 -6.01 -7.00 4.81
CA LEU A 130 -6.24 -6.12 3.66
C LEU A 130 -4.92 -5.88 2.94
N SER A 131 -4.85 -6.18 1.64
CA SER A 131 -3.70 -5.79 0.82
C SER A 131 -4.12 -4.94 -0.36
N ILE A 132 -3.39 -3.85 -0.57
CA ILE A 132 -3.64 -2.85 -1.60
C ILE A 132 -2.39 -2.77 -2.47
N ALA A 133 -2.53 -3.03 -3.75
CA ALA A 133 -1.49 -2.82 -4.75
C ALA A 133 -1.86 -1.60 -5.60
N LEU A 134 -0.97 -0.62 -5.69
CA LEU A 134 -1.24 0.63 -6.39
C LEU A 134 0.05 1.19 -6.98
N ASP A 135 -0.07 2.01 -8.02
CA ASP A 135 1.04 2.76 -8.57
C ASP A 135 0.94 4.20 -8.10
N ALA A 136 1.94 4.68 -7.35
CA ALA A 136 2.04 6.04 -6.88
C ALA A 136 2.89 6.87 -7.84
N LYS A 137 2.30 7.92 -8.41
CA LYS A 137 3.00 8.90 -9.24
C LYS A 137 3.19 10.18 -8.44
N LEU A 138 4.44 10.56 -8.21
CA LEU A 138 4.79 11.85 -7.62
C LEU A 138 4.87 12.87 -8.76
N GLU A 139 3.92 13.79 -8.76
CA GLU A 139 3.79 14.86 -9.74
C GLU A 139 4.19 16.19 -9.08
N SER A 140 5.07 16.95 -9.76
CA SER A 140 5.23 18.38 -9.52
C SER A 140 4.32 19.14 -10.50
N PRO A 141 4.08 20.45 -10.31
CA PRO A 141 3.21 21.25 -11.20
C PRO A 141 3.56 21.17 -12.69
N HIS A 142 4.78 20.78 -13.04
CA HIS A 142 5.28 20.81 -14.41
C HIS A 142 5.81 19.47 -14.94
N GLN A 143 6.08 18.46 -14.10
CA GLN A 143 6.53 17.15 -14.58
C GLN A 143 6.32 16.01 -13.55
N VAL A 144 6.15 14.78 -14.05
CA VAL A 144 6.19 13.56 -13.21
C VAL A 144 7.64 13.33 -12.78
N TYR A 145 7.91 13.36 -11.49
CA TYR A 145 9.26 13.17 -10.93
C TYR A 145 9.59 11.70 -10.78
N ARG A 146 8.66 10.91 -10.22
CA ARG A 146 8.88 9.51 -9.87
C ARG A 146 7.60 8.71 -9.92
N GLN A 147 7.68 7.45 -10.33
CA GLN A 147 6.58 6.50 -10.26
C GLN A 147 7.04 5.22 -9.56
N ASP A 148 6.41 4.91 -8.43
CA ASP A 148 6.70 3.72 -7.63
C ASP A 148 5.48 2.81 -7.57
N SER A 149 5.71 1.49 -7.59
CA SER A 149 4.64 0.51 -7.39
C SER A 149 4.66 0.07 -5.93
N LEU A 150 3.60 0.40 -5.20
CA LEU A 150 3.46 0.16 -3.78
C LEU A 150 2.53 -1.02 -3.53
N ARG A 151 2.91 -1.87 -2.58
CA ARG A 151 2.03 -2.89 -2.00
C ARG A 151 1.91 -2.65 -0.51
N VAL A 152 0.74 -2.20 -0.09
CA VAL A 152 0.37 -1.97 1.30
C VAL A 152 -0.33 -3.21 1.83
N SER A 153 0.09 -3.73 2.98
CA SER A 153 -0.53 -4.90 3.63
C SER A 153 -0.84 -4.55 5.08
N CYS A 154 -2.11 -4.63 5.45
CA CYS A 154 -2.62 -4.40 6.80
C CYS A 154 -3.14 -5.74 7.30
N ASP A 155 -2.42 -6.35 8.23
CA ASP A 155 -2.75 -7.65 8.80
C ASP A 155 -3.51 -7.51 10.13
N ASP A 156 -4.10 -8.60 10.60
CA ASP A 156 -4.78 -8.71 11.90
C ASP A 156 -5.95 -7.74 12.11
N LEU A 157 -6.74 -7.50 11.05
CA LEU A 157 -7.95 -6.69 11.12
C LEU A 157 -9.11 -7.52 11.70
N GLU A 158 -9.24 -7.52 13.02
CA GLU A 158 -10.33 -8.20 13.73
C GLU A 158 -11.66 -7.46 13.54
N VAL A 159 -12.60 -8.08 12.84
CA VAL A 159 -13.97 -7.63 12.66
C VAL A 159 -14.88 -8.39 13.60
N ARG A 160 -15.53 -7.67 14.51
CA ARG A 160 -16.52 -8.23 15.45
C ARG A 160 -17.92 -8.03 14.93
N PHE A 161 -18.73 -9.06 15.11
CA PHE A 161 -20.15 -9.09 14.81
C PHE A 161 -20.90 -9.04 16.13
N MET A 162 -21.86 -8.12 16.27
CA MET A 162 -22.56 -7.91 17.54
C MET A 162 -23.43 -9.11 17.94
N SER A 163 -23.94 -9.85 16.96
CA SER A 163 -24.56 -11.17 17.11
C SER A 163 -24.53 -11.88 15.75
N ALA A 164 -24.72 -13.20 15.74
CA ALA A 164 -24.82 -13.97 14.50
C ALA A 164 -26.07 -13.60 13.66
N ASP A 165 -27.07 -12.97 14.30
CA ASP A 165 -28.31 -12.48 13.65
C ASP A 165 -28.18 -11.06 13.09
N VAL A 166 -27.17 -10.31 13.56
CA VAL A 166 -26.86 -8.98 13.04
C VAL A 166 -25.74 -9.15 12.03
N ASP A 167 -26.11 -9.15 10.75
CA ASP A 167 -25.24 -9.32 9.58
C ASP A 167 -24.22 -8.17 9.38
N GLU A 168 -23.97 -7.37 10.43
CA GLU A 168 -23.04 -6.26 10.45
C GLU A 168 -21.82 -6.56 11.33
N GLY A 169 -20.64 -6.53 10.70
CA GLY A 169 -19.34 -6.61 11.33
C GLY A 169 -18.62 -5.26 11.32
N ARG A 170 -17.94 -4.92 12.41
CA ARG A 170 -17.12 -3.71 12.52
C ARG A 170 -15.75 -4.02 13.09
N LEU A 171 -14.75 -3.27 12.65
CA LEU A 171 -13.40 -3.36 13.19
C LEU A 171 -13.41 -3.16 14.72
N SER A 172 -12.89 -4.13 15.47
CA SER A 172 -12.90 -4.09 16.94
C SER A 172 -11.93 -3.06 17.53
N ARG A 173 -10.86 -2.74 16.82
CA ARG A 173 -9.87 -1.73 17.20
C ARG A 173 -9.81 -0.67 16.11
N GLY A 174 -10.51 0.44 16.33
CA GLY A 174 -10.64 1.53 15.37
C GLY A 174 -9.47 2.52 15.29
N LEU A 175 -8.25 2.15 15.72
CA LEU A 175 -7.08 3.03 15.61
C LEU A 175 -5.82 2.23 15.29
N GLY A 176 -5.16 2.59 14.19
CA GLY A 176 -3.72 2.39 14.00
C GLY A 176 -3.21 0.95 13.98
N ALA A 177 -3.79 0.05 13.17
CA ALA A 177 -2.99 -1.09 12.69
C ALA A 177 -2.02 -0.54 11.63
N PRO A 178 -0.73 -0.37 11.93
CA PRO A 178 0.21 0.19 10.96
C PRO A 178 0.31 -0.77 9.78
N CYS A 179 -0.03 -0.28 8.59
CA CYS A 179 0.07 -1.10 7.40
C CYS A 179 1.53 -1.20 6.96
N LEU A 180 1.99 -2.41 6.68
CA LEU A 180 3.31 -2.66 6.12
C LEU A 180 3.34 -2.26 4.64
N ILE A 181 4.21 -1.31 4.32
CA ILE A 181 4.42 -0.86 2.94
C ILE A 181 5.61 -1.64 2.37
N ARG A 182 5.36 -2.39 1.30
CA ARG A 182 6.40 -2.99 0.48
C ARG A 182 6.50 -2.23 -0.83
N ILE A 183 7.63 -1.56 -1.01
CA ILE A 183 7.97 -0.94 -2.29
C ILE A 183 8.51 -2.06 -3.17
N ARG A 184 7.89 -2.27 -4.32
CA ARG A 184 8.47 -3.13 -5.33
C ARG A 184 9.54 -2.30 -6.01
N ASP A 185 10.78 -2.38 -5.53
CA ASP A 185 11.90 -1.76 -6.21
C ASP A 185 11.87 -2.22 -7.67
N ARG A 186 11.50 -1.31 -8.57
CA ARG A 186 12.06 -1.41 -9.91
C ARG A 186 13.55 -1.25 -9.66
N GLN A 187 14.35 -2.21 -10.11
CA GLN A 187 15.74 -1.94 -10.41
C GLN A 187 15.74 -0.61 -11.15
N VAL A 188 16.18 0.45 -10.48
CA VAL A 188 16.47 1.70 -11.14
C VAL A 188 17.65 1.31 -12.02
N CYS A 189 17.36 1.03 -13.30
CA CYS A 189 18.39 1.13 -14.30
C CYS A 189 18.86 2.58 -14.21
N ILE A 190 19.95 2.79 -13.47
CA ILE A 190 20.78 3.97 -13.60
C ILE A 190 21.44 3.83 -14.98
N THR A 191 20.63 3.94 -16.03
CA THR A 191 21.09 4.21 -17.37
C THR A 191 21.25 5.73 -17.45
N THR A 192 22.44 6.15 -17.02
CA THR A 192 23.26 7.09 -17.76
C THR A 192 22.53 8.29 -18.37
N TYR A 193 22.43 9.37 -17.59
CA TYR A 193 22.44 10.74 -18.13
C TYR A 193 23.54 11.55 -17.45
N MET A 194 24.77 11.02 -17.50
CA MET A 194 25.97 11.85 -17.64
C MET A 194 26.60 11.49 -18.98
N HIS A 195 26.00 11.98 -20.06
CA HIS A 195 26.71 12.14 -21.31
C HIS A 195 26.53 13.59 -21.75
N VAL A 196 27.27 14.48 -21.09
CA VAL A 196 27.45 15.86 -21.52
C VAL A 196 28.95 16.16 -21.41
N HIS A 197 29.54 16.38 -22.59
CA HIS A 197 30.84 16.99 -22.85
C HIS A 197 32.12 16.27 -22.38
N ALA A 198 32.66 15.42 -23.25
CA ALA A 198 34.08 15.42 -23.58
C ALA A 198 34.29 14.66 -24.89
N LEU A 199 34.45 15.39 -26.00
CA LEU A 199 35.28 15.06 -27.17
C LEU A 199 35.08 16.16 -28.22
N THR A 200 35.62 17.34 -27.92
CA THR A 200 36.01 18.33 -28.93
C THR A 200 37.30 18.96 -28.42
N GLU A 201 38.45 18.47 -28.89
CA GLU A 201 39.63 19.31 -29.12
C GLU A 201 40.42 18.79 -30.34
N PRO A 202 41.12 19.68 -31.04
CA PRO A 202 41.53 19.51 -32.44
C PRO A 202 42.99 19.04 -32.55
N SER A 203 43.32 18.53 -33.73
CA SER A 203 44.68 18.51 -34.28
C SER A 203 44.60 18.86 -35.77
#